data_AF-A0A330L9K4-F1
#
_entry.id   AF-A0A330L9K4-F1
#
_cell.length_a   1.000
_cell.length_b   1.000
_cell.length_c   1.000
_cell.angle_alpha   90.00
_cell.angle_beta   90.00
_cell.angle_gamma   90.00
#
_symmetry.space_group_name_H-M   'P 1'
#
loop_
_entity.id
_entity.type
_entity.pdbx_description
1 polymer ?
#
loop_
_entity_poly.entity_id
_entity_poly.type
_entity_poly.pdbx_seq_one_letter_code
_entity_poly.pdbx_strand_id
1 'polypeptide(L)'
;MNDTSMDMDQRYRAMLMQRTGEERLILGCAMRDTARALVEASLSARDPQATVETIRKGLFLRFYGHEFDHETRAKILAAIESAVLPMPG
;
A
#
# COMPACT_ATOMS: atom_id res chain seq x y z
N MET A 1 -15.03 4.09 -6.24
CA MET A 1 -14.31 4.92 -7.23
C MET A 1 -15.25 5.01 -8.43
N ASN A 2 -16.04 6.08 -8.50
CA ASN A 2 -17.12 6.24 -9.50
C ASN A 2 -16.75 7.30 -10.56
N ASP A 3 -15.51 7.78 -10.56
CA ASP A 3 -15.05 8.82 -11.51
C ASP A 3 -14.62 8.24 -12.87
N THR A 4 -14.53 6.91 -12.98
CA THR A 4 -14.23 6.23 -14.24
C THR A 4 -15.54 5.85 -14.93
N SER A 5 -15.74 6.34 -16.17
CA SER A 5 -16.89 5.93 -16.98
C SER A 5 -16.84 4.43 -17.31
N MET A 6 -18.00 3.81 -17.48
CA MET A 6 -18.08 2.38 -17.83
C MET A 6 -17.31 2.05 -19.12
N ASP A 7 -17.32 2.94 -20.10
CA ASP A 7 -16.57 2.79 -21.36
C ASP A 7 -15.05 2.71 -21.11
N MET A 8 -14.51 3.61 -20.29
CA MET A 8 -13.09 3.60 -19.94
C MET A 8 -12.70 2.35 -19.15
N ASP A 9 -13.58 1.91 -18.26
CA ASP A 9 -13.41 0.68 -17.48
C ASP A 9 -13.36 -0.56 -18.40
N GLN A 10 -14.24 -0.64 -19.39
CA GLN A 10 -14.26 -1.71 -20.39
C GLN A 10 -13.02 -1.68 -21.28
N ARG A 11 -12.62 -0.49 -21.75
CA ARG A 11 -11.41 -0.32 -22.57
C ARG A 11 -10.15 -0.72 -21.80
N TYR A 12 -10.05 -0.32 -20.53
CA TYR A 12 -8.96 -0.73 -19.66
C TYR A 12 -8.91 -2.25 -19.46
N ARG A 13 -10.07 -2.89 -19.16
CA ARG A 13 -10.16 -4.35 -19.06
C ARG A 13 -9.74 -5.04 -20.35
N ALA A 14 -10.17 -4.54 -21.52
CA ALA A 14 -9.78 -5.11 -22.80
C ALA A 14 -8.26 -5.07 -23.02
N MET A 15 -7.60 -3.95 -22.68
CA MET A 15 -6.13 -3.85 -22.75
C MET A 15 -5.42 -4.82 -21.80
N LEU A 16 -5.95 -5.02 -20.59
CA LEU A 16 -5.39 -6.01 -19.65
C LEU A 16 -5.55 -7.45 -20.17
N MET A 17 -6.66 -7.77 -20.83
CA MET A 17 -6.92 -9.11 -21.36
C MET A 17 -6.07 -9.46 -22.59
N GLN A 18 -5.49 -8.46 -23.26
CA GLN A 18 -4.51 -8.67 -24.34
C GLN A 18 -3.14 -9.14 -23.83
N ARG A 19 -2.87 -8.99 -22.52
CA ARG A 19 -1.62 -9.42 -21.88
C ARG A 19 -1.68 -10.87 -21.42
N THR A 20 -0.52 -11.49 -21.25
CA THR A 20 -0.43 -12.83 -20.65
C THR A 20 -0.82 -12.81 -19.17
N GLY A 21 -1.10 -13.98 -18.60
CA GLY A 21 -1.37 -14.09 -17.16
C GLY A 21 -0.19 -13.62 -16.30
N GLU A 22 1.04 -13.93 -16.71
CA GLU A 22 2.27 -13.52 -16.04
C GLU A 22 2.44 -12.00 -16.07
N GLU A 23 2.27 -11.37 -17.23
CA GLU A 23 2.36 -9.91 -17.35
C GLU A 23 1.33 -9.20 -16.48
N ARG A 24 0.10 -9.74 -16.38
CA ARG A 24 -0.93 -9.20 -15.48
C ARG A 24 -0.53 -9.31 -14.01
N LEU A 25 0.10 -10.41 -13.62
CA LEU A 25 0.60 -10.59 -12.26
C LEU A 25 1.71 -9.58 -11.94
N ILE A 26 2.68 -9.40 -12.84
CA ILE A 26 3.76 -8.43 -12.69
C ILE A 26 3.20 -7.01 -12.56
N LEU A 27 2.22 -6.64 -13.39
CA LEU A 27 1.55 -5.34 -13.30
C LEU A 27 0.87 -5.15 -11.94
N GLY A 28 0.17 -6.15 -11.43
CA GLY A 28 -0.45 -6.10 -10.11
C GLY A 28 0.56 -5.87 -8.98
N CYS A 29 1.69 -6.60 -9.01
CA CYS A 29 2.79 -6.41 -8.06
C CYS A 29 3.39 -5.00 -8.17
N ALA A 30 3.71 -4.54 -9.39
CA ALA A 30 4.29 -3.22 -9.61
C ALA A 30 3.36 -2.08 -9.15
N MET A 31 2.05 -2.23 -9.34
CA MET A 31 1.05 -1.27 -8.84
C MET A 31 1.05 -1.20 -7.31
N ARG A 32 1.13 -2.35 -6.63
CA ARG A 32 1.24 -2.40 -5.17
C ARG A 32 2.51 -1.71 -4.68
N ASP A 33 3.64 -2.01 -5.30
CA ASP A 33 4.94 -1.44 -4.92
C ASP A 33 4.95 0.08 -5.14
N THR A 34 4.38 0.54 -6.25
CA THR A 34 4.19 1.96 -6.54
C THR A 34 3.31 2.63 -5.49
N ALA A 35 2.16 2.04 -5.15
CA ALA A 35 1.27 2.58 -4.13
C ALA A 35 1.97 2.67 -2.76
N ARG A 36 2.75 1.65 -2.38
CA ARG A 36 3.55 1.64 -1.16
C ARG A 36 4.58 2.77 -1.17
N ALA A 37 5.38 2.90 -2.23
CA ALA A 37 6.41 3.92 -2.36
C ALA A 37 5.84 5.35 -2.25
N LEU A 38 4.68 5.60 -2.85
CA LEU A 38 4.00 6.90 -2.74
C LEU A 38 3.58 7.22 -1.30
N VAL A 39 3.07 6.24 -0.56
CA VAL A 39 2.70 6.42 0.85
C VAL A 39 3.94 6.65 1.71
N GLU A 40 5.00 5.86 1.52
CA GLU A 40 6.28 6.03 2.23
C GLU A 40 6.85 7.43 1.99
N ALA A 41 6.92 7.88 0.72
CA ALA A 41 7.39 9.22 0.38
C ALA A 41 6.53 10.32 1.02
N SER A 42 5.20 10.15 1.06
CA SER A 42 4.30 11.10 1.71
C SER A 42 4.52 11.18 3.23
N LEU A 43 4.77 10.04 3.88
CA LEU A 43 5.05 9.99 5.32
C LEU A 43 6.40 10.64 5.64
N SER A 44 7.46 10.29 4.90
CA SER A 44 8.79 10.88 5.08
C SER A 44 8.83 12.37 4.76
N ALA A 45 8.01 12.85 3.81
CA ALA A 45 7.91 14.27 3.52
C ALA A 45 7.21 15.07 4.63
N ARG A 46 6.30 14.44 5.39
CA ARG A 46 5.62 15.08 6.54
C ARG A 46 6.51 15.18 7.76
N ASP A 47 7.33 14.17 8.00
CA ASP A 47 8.30 14.14 9.08
C ASP A 47 9.63 13.55 8.58
N PRO A 48 10.61 14.42 8.24
CA PRO A 48 11.92 13.97 7.78
C PRO A 48 12.74 13.21 8.82
N GLN A 49 12.35 13.26 10.10
CA GLN A 49 12.99 12.53 11.20
C GLN A 49 12.21 11.27 11.60
N ALA A 50 11.18 10.90 10.82
CA ALA A 50 10.39 9.72 11.09
C ALA A 50 11.26 8.47 11.12
N THR A 51 11.15 7.70 12.21
CA THR A 51 11.84 6.43 12.34
C THR A 51 11.21 5.38 11.42
N VAL A 52 11.94 4.29 11.16
CA VAL A 52 11.43 3.16 10.36
C VAL A 52 10.13 2.60 10.94
N GLU A 53 10.02 2.52 12.27
CA GLU A 53 8.83 2.07 12.99
C GLU A 53 7.66 3.02 12.74
N THR A 54 7.91 4.33 12.74
CA THR A 54 6.90 5.36 12.47
C THR A 54 6.36 5.22 11.04
N ILE A 55 7.24 5.01 10.06
CA ILE A 55 6.84 4.75 8.67
C ILE A 55 6.03 3.45 8.57
N ARG A 56 6.46 2.36 9.21
CA ARG A 56 5.74 1.07 9.21
C ARG A 56 4.35 1.17 9.84
N LYS A 57 4.22 1.88 10.97
CA LYS A 57 2.93 2.18 11.60
C LYS A 57 2.03 2.99 10.65
N GLY A 58 2.59 4.01 9.99
CA GLY A 58 1.87 4.83 9.01
C GLY A 58 1.37 4.03 7.80
N LEU A 59 2.19 3.12 7.27
CA LEU A 59 1.81 2.23 6.18
C LEU A 59 0.66 1.31 6.57
N PHE A 60 0.75 0.67 7.74
CA PHE A 60 -0.32 -0.16 8.26
C PHE A 60 -1.63 0.63 8.35
N LEU A 61 -1.60 1.82 8.96
CA LEU A 61 -2.79 2.66 9.11
C LEU A 61 -3.38 3.08 7.75
N ARG A 62 -2.53 3.39 6.77
CA ARG A 62 -2.97 3.87 5.45
C ARG A 62 -3.65 2.80 4.61
N PHE A 63 -3.12 1.58 4.64
CA PHE A 63 -3.62 0.48 3.82
C PHE A 63 -4.70 -0.34 4.53
N TYR A 64 -4.51 -0.63 5.81
CA TYR A 64 -5.30 -1.63 6.54
C TYR A 64 -5.97 -1.08 7.81
N GLY A 65 -5.58 0.10 8.30
CA GLY A 65 -6.06 0.61 9.60
C GLY A 65 -7.58 0.74 9.71
N HIS A 66 -8.27 0.91 8.59
CA HIS A 66 -9.74 0.99 8.51
C HIS A 66 -10.44 -0.37 8.59
N GLU A 67 -9.72 -1.47 8.40
CA GLU A 67 -10.25 -2.85 8.47
C GLU A 67 -10.32 -3.36 9.91
N PHE A 68 -9.70 -2.65 10.87
CA PHE A 68 -9.61 -3.06 12.27
C PHE A 68 -10.25 -2.06 13.22
N ASP A 69 -10.87 -2.58 14.27
CA ASP A 69 -11.31 -1.79 15.42
C ASP A 69 -10.13 -1.15 16.16
N HIS A 70 -10.46 -0.27 17.11
CA HIS A 70 -9.45 0.49 17.85
C HIS A 70 -8.52 -0.41 18.66
N GLU A 71 -9.06 -1.45 19.30
CA GLU A 71 -8.29 -2.35 20.17
C GLU A 71 -7.29 -3.18 19.37
N THR A 72 -7.74 -3.80 18.28
CA THR A 72 -6.90 -4.61 17.40
C THR A 72 -5.83 -3.77 16.73
N ARG A 73 -6.19 -2.56 16.29
CA ARG A 73 -5.22 -1.59 15.73
C ARG A 73 -4.14 -1.24 16.73
N ALA A 74 -4.48 -0.97 17.99
CA ALA A 74 -3.50 -0.67 19.03
C ALA A 74 -2.52 -1.83 19.25
N LYS A 75 -3.02 -3.08 19.28
CA LYS A 75 -2.19 -4.29 19.40
C LYS A 75 -1.21 -4.43 18.24
N ILE A 76 -1.67 -4.21 17.00
CA ILE A 76 -0.81 -4.28 15.81
C ILE A 76 0.26 -3.17 15.84
N LEU A 77 -0.10 -1.94 16.21
CA LEU A 77 0.86 -0.84 16.32
C LEU A 77 1.94 -1.13 17.37
N ALA A 78 1.57 -1.69 18.52
CA ALA A 78 2.52 -2.11 19.55
C ALA A 78 3.44 -3.25 19.05
N ALA A 79 2.91 -4.20 18.29
CA ALA A 79 3.70 -5.27 17.70
C ALA A 79 4.70 -4.76 16.65
N ILE A 80 4.34 -3.73 15.87
CA ILE A 80 5.25 -3.09 14.92
C ILE A 80 6.42 -2.40 15.65
N GLU A 81 6.16 -1.80 16.80
CA GLU A 81 7.16 -1.11 17.62
C GLU A 81 8.16 -2.06 18.28
N SER A 82 7.72 -3.25 18.67
CA SER A 82 8.57 -4.29 19.27
C SER A 82 9.28 -5.18 18.22
N ALA A 83 8.87 -5.09 16.96
CA ALA A 83 9.46 -5.90 15.89
C ALA A 83 10.84 -5.36 15.46
N VAL A 84 11.88 -5.88 16.11
CA VAL A 84 13.29 -5.75 15.67
C VAL A 84 13.48 -6.55 14.38
N LEU A 85 13.17 -5.95 13.22
CA LEU A 85 13.48 -6.55 11.92
C LEU A 85 14.13 -5.49 11.02
N PRO A 86 15.34 -5.72 10.50
CA PRO A 86 15.93 -4.84 9.49
C PRO A 86 15.05 -4.86 8.23
N MET A 87 14.80 -3.68 7.68
CA MET A 87 14.07 -3.54 6.42
C MET A 87 14.88 -4.21 5.29
N PRO A 88 14.31 -5.17 4.52
CA PRO A 88 14.91 -5.56 3.27
C PRO A 88 14.82 -4.37 2.29
N GLY A 89 15.96 -4.05 1.67
CA GLY A 89 16.11 -2.98 0.68
C GLY A 89 15.55 -3.35 -0.70
#